data_AF-A0A537ECG9-F1
#
_entry.id   AF-A0A537ECG9-F1
#
_cell.length_a   1.000
_cell.length_b   1.000
_cell.length_c   1.000
_cell.angle_alpha   90.00
_cell.angle_beta   90.00
_cell.angle_gamma   90.00
#
_symmetry.space_group_name_H-M   'P 1'
#
loop_
_entity.id
_entity.type
_entity.pdbx_description
1 polymer ?
#
loop_
_entity_poly.entity_id
_entity_poly.type
_entity_poly.pdbx_seq_one_letter_code
_entity_poly.pdbx_strand_id
1 'polypeptide(L)' 'MGKMMISLSDQAEDLVRHEVEKVYHGRVGGLSIFFEQILRNYFQGNGNGNGKPSKTVRMKNGKS' A
#
# COMPACT_ATOMS: atom_id res chain seq x y z
N MET A 1 5.95 -16.63 3.97
CA MET A 1 5.55 -15.34 4.58
C MET A 1 4.71 -15.63 5.82
N GLY A 2 4.97 -14.93 6.93
CA GLY A 2 4.10 -15.01 8.12
C GLY A 2 2.80 -14.26 7.91
N LYS A 3 1.72 -14.70 8.58
CA LYS A 3 0.46 -13.95 8.65
C LYS A 3 0.46 -13.10 9.92
N MET A 4 0.01 -11.86 9.80
CA MET A 4 -0.17 -10.94 10.92
C MET A 4 -1.64 -10.57 10.99
N MET A 5 -2.19 -10.55 12.20
CA MET A 5 -3.50 -9.97 12.47
C MET A 5 -3.30 -8.56 12.98
N ILE A 6 -4.04 -7.60 12.42
CA ILE A 6 -4.02 -6.19 12.82
C ILE A 6 -5.44 -5.76 13.11
N SER A 7 -5.60 -4.90 14.12
CA SER A 7 -6.87 -4.26 14.43
C SER A 7 -6.77 -2.79 14.05
N LEU A 8 -7.83 -2.29 13.42
CA LEU A 8 -7.96 -0.89 13.03
C LEU A 8 -9.15 -0.28 13.78
N SER A 9 -9.15 1.04 13.94
CA SER A 9 -10.38 1.74 14.25
C SER A 9 -11.27 1.78 13.01
N ASP A 10 -12.58 1.95 13.19
CA ASP A 10 -13.55 2.05 12.09
C ASP A 10 -13.14 3.10 11.04
N GLN A 11 -12.69 4.28 11.51
CA GLN A 11 -12.21 5.35 10.63
C GLN A 11 -10.97 4.94 9.81
N ALA A 12 -10.04 4.21 10.41
CA ALA A 12 -8.84 3.75 9.72
C ALA A 12 -9.18 2.65 8.71
N GLU A 13 -10.12 1.75 9.04
CA GLU A 13 -10.61 0.73 8.12
C GLU A 13 -11.25 1.38 6.87
N ASP A 14 -12.12 2.37 7.05
CA ASP A 14 -12.77 3.06 5.94
C ASP A 14 -11.76 3.73 4.99
N LEU A 15 -10.75 4.40 5.55
CA LEU A 15 -9.67 5.01 4.77
C LEU A 15 -8.87 3.98 3.98
N VAL A 16 -8.48 2.88 4.63
CA VAL A 16 -7.73 1.80 3.99
C VAL A 16 -8.57 1.15 2.90
N ARG A 17 -9.85 0.88 3.17
CA ARG A 17 -10.77 0.27 2.21
C ARG A 17 -10.93 1.15 0.97
N HIS A 18 -11.14 2.45 1.15
CA HIS A 18 -11.27 3.39 0.04
C HIS A 18 -10.01 3.45 -0.83
N GLU A 19 -8.82 3.52 -0.21
CA GLU A 19 -7.57 3.58 -0.95
C GLU A 19 -7.25 2.25 -1.65
N VAL A 20 -7.52 1.12 -0.99
CA VAL A 20 -7.35 -0.21 -1.58
C VAL A 20 -8.29 -0.42 -2.75
N GLU A 21 -9.55 0.01 -2.62
CA GLU A 21 -10.51 -0.04 -3.72
C GLU A 21 -10.04 0.80 -4.91
N LYS A 22 -9.52 2.01 -4.67
CA LYS A 22 -9.01 2.89 -5.72
C LYS A 22 -7.77 2.35 -6.45
N VAL A 23 -6.80 1.81 -5.71
CA VAL A 23 -5.48 1.41 -6.26
C VAL A 23 -5.45 -0.06 -6.70
N TYR A 24 -6.21 -0.92 -6.04
CA TYR A 24 -6.20 -2.37 -6.21
C TYR A 24 -7.57 -2.94 -6.60
N HIS A 25 -8.44 -2.14 -7.22
CA HIS A 25 -9.75 -2.58 -7.69
C HIS A 25 -9.70 -3.92 -8.42
N GLY A 26 -10.52 -4.89 -7.99
CA GLY A 26 -10.61 -6.22 -8.60
C GLY A 26 -9.39 -7.14 -8.37
N ARG A 27 -8.39 -6.73 -7.57
CA ARG A 27 -7.23 -7.56 -7.24
C ARG A 27 -7.43 -8.31 -5.91
N VAL A 28 -7.32 -9.63 -5.97
CA VAL A 28 -7.30 -10.49 -4.78
C VAL A 28 -6.10 -10.12 -3.89
N GLY A 29 -6.35 -9.93 -2.59
CA GLY A 29 -5.30 -9.62 -1.62
C GLY A 29 -4.82 -8.16 -1.60
N GLY A 30 -5.58 -7.22 -2.16
CA GLY A 30 -5.24 -5.79 -2.17
C GLY A 30 -4.89 -5.22 -0.79
N LEU A 31 -5.62 -5.62 0.26
CA LEU A 31 -5.34 -5.24 1.64
C LEU A 31 -3.94 -5.70 2.10
N SER A 32 -3.59 -6.96 1.85
CA SER A 32 -2.28 -7.50 2.24
C SER A 32 -1.14 -6.78 1.53
N ILE A 33 -1.29 -6.50 0.23
CA ILE A 33 -0.29 -5.78 -0.58
C ILE A 33 -0.12 -4.34 -0.05
N PHE A 34 -1.24 -3.68 0.29
CA PHE A 34 -1.24 -2.33 0.82
C PHE A 34 -0.45 -2.24 2.14
N PHE A 35 -0.75 -3.09 3.12
CA PHE A 35 -0.02 -3.10 4.39
C PHE A 35 1.43 -3.52 4.24
N GLU A 36 1.71 -4.47 3.34
CA GLU A 36 3.08 -4.87 3.04
C GLU A 36 3.91 -3.69 2.52
N GLN A 37 3.35 -2.84 1.65
CA GLN A 37 4.03 -1.63 1.18
C GLN A 37 4.26 -0.61 2.29
N ILE A 38 3.26 -0.38 3.16
CA ILE A 38 3.41 0.53 4.30
C ILE A 38 4.53 0.07 5.22
N LEU A 39 4.52 -1.20 5.61
CA LEU A 39 5.52 -1.78 6.50
C LEU A 39 6.91 -1.75 5.84
N ARG A 40 7.01 -2.09 4.56
CA ARG A 40 8.26 -1.97 3.80
C ARG A 40 8.78 -0.54 3.83
N ASN A 41 7.93 0.45 3.54
CA ASN A 41 8.33 1.86 3.56
C ASN A 41 8.73 2.33 4.95
N TYR A 42 8.02 1.90 5.99
CA TYR A 42 8.31 2.25 7.38
C TYR A 42 9.68 1.71 7.83
N PHE A 43 9.94 0.42 7.59
CA PHE A 43 11.20 -0.21 8.01
C PHE A 43 12.39 0.14 7.09
N GLN A 44 12.16 0.36 5.79
CA GLN A 44 13.20 0.76 4.85
C GLN A 44 13.49 2.27 4.89
N GLY A 45 12.54 3.09 5.33
CA GLY A 45 12.73 4.53 5.53
C GLY A 45 13.57 4.88 6.76
N ASN A 46 13.61 4.00 7.77
CA ASN A 46 14.35 4.21 9.02
C ASN A 46 15.71 3.48 9.10
N GLY A 47 16.06 2.69 8.09
CA GLY A 47 17.26 1.87 8.10
C GLY A 47 18.02 1.97 6.78
N ASN A 48 18.90 2.96 6.67
CA ASN A 48 19.96 3.06 5.68
C ASN A 48 19.56 3.50 4.25
N GLY A 49 19.55 4.83 4.05
CA GLY A 49 20.18 5.48 2.90
C GLY A 49 19.66 5.20 1.48
N ASN A 50 18.42 5.60 1.15
CA ASN A 50 18.15 6.38 -0.07
C ASN A 50 16.68 6.81 -0.11
N GLY A 51 16.42 8.07 0.26
CA GLY A 51 15.14 8.74 0.03
C GLY A 51 14.87 8.89 -1.46
N LYS A 52 14.24 7.88 -2.07
CA LYS A 52 13.50 8.08 -3.31
C LYS A 52 12.02 8.16 -2.93
N PRO A 53 11.35 9.31 -3.15
CA PRO A 53 9.93 9.41 -2.90
C PRO A 53 9.24 8.29 -3.67
N SER A 54 8.29 7.64 -2.99
CA SER A 54 7.35 6.71 -3.60
C SER A 54 6.93 7.30 -4.95
N LYS A 55 7.42 6.70 -6.03
CA LYS A 55 6.94 7.03 -7.37
C LYS A 55 5.48 6.64 -7.33
N THR A 56 4.60 7.64 -7.19
CA THR A 56 3.22 7.59 -7.62
C THR A 56 3.19 6.76 -8.89
N VAL A 57 2.45 5.66 -8.83
CA VAL A 57 2.29 4.68 -9.91
C VAL A 57 2.13 5.45 -11.21
N ARG A 58 3.16 5.39 -12.06
CA ARG A 58 3.18 6.03 -13.38
C ARG A 58 2.08 5.34 -14.19
N MET A 59 0.89 5.93 -14.23
CA MET A 59 -0.17 5.50 -15.13
C MET A 59 0.37 5.59 -16.55
N LYS A 60 0.71 4.43 -17.11
CA LYS A 60 1.11 4.27 -18.49
C LYS A 60 -0.18 4.23 -19.31
N ASN A 61 -0.80 5.39 -19.54
CA ASN A 61 -1.81 5.50 -20.59
C ASN A 61 -1.10 5.42 -21.94
N GLY A 62 -1.17 4.24 -22.55
CA GLY A 62 -0.94 4.06 -23.98
C GLY A 62 -2.24 4.23 -24.76
N LYS A 63 -2.09 4.69 -26.01
CA LYS A 63 -3.11 5.05 -27.05
C LYS A 63 -3.77 6.41 -26.81
N SER A 64 -3.79 7.33 -27.79
CA SER A 64 -3.68 7.23 -29.25
C SER A 64 -2.84 8.36 -29.84
#